data_AF-A0A931R6M1-F1
#
_entry.id   AF-A0A931R6M1-F1
#
_cell.length_a   1.000
_cell.length_b   1.000
_cell.length_c   1.000
_cell.angle_alpha   90.00
_cell.angle_beta   90.00
_cell.angle_gamma   90.00
#
_symmetry.space_group_name_H-M   'P 1'
#
loop_
_entity.id
_entity.type
_entity.pdbx_description
1 polymer ?
#
loop_
_entity_poly.entity_id
_entity_poly.type
_entity_poly.pdbx_seq_one_letter_code
_entity_poly.pdbx_strand_id
1 'polypeptide(L)'
;MADPALPERLRSLENWPEPMRRQWSTDEGQAHSDAHRREMVEGFRMARRALDEFQPDFCVIWGDDQFENYREDCVPPFSVLAYDQVDFQPWLHSRRGVNCWDEPKDKSFSVRGHRTAGKHLASFLLNEGFDIAYSYKPLHMGLGHAFANSVLFLDW
;
A
#
# COMPACT_ATOMS: atom_id res chain seq x y z
N MET A 1 13.68 -23.38 -9.23
CA MET A 1 14.62 -24.20 -10.01
C MET A 1 14.11 -24.58 -11.42
N ALA A 2 12.81 -24.50 -11.71
CA ALA A 2 12.29 -24.86 -13.04
C ALA A 2 12.36 -23.72 -14.09
N ASP A 3 12.81 -22.53 -13.70
CA ASP A 3 12.97 -21.40 -14.62
C ASP A 3 14.06 -21.73 -15.67
N PRO A 4 13.73 -21.72 -16.98
CA PRO A 4 14.70 -21.98 -18.04
C PRO A 4 15.77 -20.90 -18.16
N ALA A 5 15.51 -19.67 -17.70
CA ALA A 5 16.46 -18.57 -17.71
C ALA A 5 17.43 -18.59 -16.52
N LEU A 6 17.21 -19.45 -15.52
CA LEU A 6 18.08 -19.54 -14.34
C LEU A 6 19.47 -20.07 -14.74
N PRO A 7 20.56 -19.30 -14.50
CA PRO A 7 21.91 -19.76 -14.77
C PRO A 7 22.22 -21.09 -14.06
N GLU A 8 22.85 -22.01 -14.78
CA GLU A 8 23.07 -23.40 -14.31
C GLU A 8 23.76 -23.46 -12.94
N ARG A 9 24.77 -22.60 -12.72
CA ARG A 9 25.46 -22.52 -11.42
C ARG A 9 24.49 -22.25 -10.26
N LEU A 10 23.44 -21.45 -10.46
CA LEU A 10 22.47 -21.09 -9.43
C LEU A 10 21.38 -22.15 -9.22
N ARG A 11 21.42 -23.28 -9.94
CA ARG A 11 20.51 -24.41 -9.68
C ARG A 11 20.89 -25.20 -8.42
N SER A 12 22.14 -25.08 -7.96
CA SER A 12 22.57 -25.59 -6.66
C SER A 12 22.56 -24.50 -5.60
N LEU A 13 21.97 -24.79 -4.43
CA LEU A 13 21.93 -23.90 -3.26
C LEU A 13 23.34 -23.48 -2.82
N GLU A 14 24.32 -24.38 -2.92
CA GLU A 14 25.71 -24.12 -2.48
C GLU A 14 26.33 -22.93 -3.22
N ASN A 15 25.90 -22.68 -4.45
CA ASN A 15 26.41 -21.61 -5.31
C ASN A 15 25.67 -20.28 -5.12
N TRP A 16 24.67 -20.22 -4.25
CA TRP A 16 23.94 -18.99 -3.96
C TRP A 16 24.80 -18.02 -3.15
N PRO A 17 24.54 -16.70 -3.19
CA PRO A 17 25.16 -15.77 -2.24
C PRO A 17 24.92 -16.20 -0.79
N GLU A 18 25.90 -15.96 0.10
CA GLU A 18 25.81 -16.35 1.51
C GLU A 18 24.52 -15.88 2.20
N PRO A 19 24.06 -14.62 2.04
CA PRO A 19 22.83 -14.18 2.68
C PRO A 19 21.63 -15.00 2.23
N MET A 20 21.57 -15.34 0.94
CA MET A 20 20.46 -16.09 0.35
C MET A 20 20.42 -17.53 0.87
N ARG A 21 21.59 -18.18 1.02
CA ARG A 21 21.67 -19.51 1.67
C ARG A 21 21.24 -19.45 3.13
N ARG A 22 21.67 -18.44 3.88
CA ARG A 22 21.31 -18.27 5.29
C ARG A 22 19.81 -18.05 5.47
N GLN A 23 19.20 -17.23 4.61
CA GLN A 23 17.77 -16.96 4.63
C GLN A 23 16.94 -18.18 4.21
N TRP A 24 17.39 -18.92 3.18
CA TRP A 24 16.73 -20.14 2.71
C TRP A 24 16.88 -21.31 3.69
N SER A 25 18.02 -21.42 4.37
CA SER A 25 18.29 -22.42 5.40
C SER A 25 17.94 -23.85 4.94
N THR A 26 17.57 -24.72 5.87
CA THR A 26 17.08 -26.09 5.64
C THR A 26 15.56 -26.19 5.61
N ASP A 27 14.85 -25.07 5.78
CA ASP A 27 13.38 -24.99 5.87
C ASP A 27 12.77 -24.18 4.72
N GLU A 28 13.51 -24.04 3.62
CA GLU A 28 13.10 -23.28 2.43
C GLU A 28 12.74 -21.81 2.72
N GLY A 29 13.30 -21.27 3.80
CA GLY A 29 13.18 -19.88 4.21
C GLY A 29 11.95 -19.56 5.05
N GLN A 30 11.22 -20.58 5.53
CA GLN A 30 10.03 -20.39 6.35
C GLN A 30 10.34 -19.58 7.62
N ALA A 31 11.36 -19.95 8.41
CA ALA A 31 11.71 -19.24 9.63
C ALA A 31 12.16 -17.79 9.37
N HIS A 32 12.89 -17.55 8.28
CA HIS A 32 13.28 -16.19 7.90
C HIS A 32 12.05 -15.37 7.46
N SER A 33 11.14 -15.96 6.68
CA SER A 33 9.87 -15.34 6.28
C SER A 33 9.03 -14.93 7.50
N ASP A 34 8.92 -15.81 8.50
CA ASP A 34 8.17 -15.54 9.73
C ASP A 34 8.85 -14.48 10.61
N ALA A 35 10.19 -14.49 10.68
CA ALA A 35 10.94 -13.43 11.36
C ALA A 35 10.74 -12.07 10.67
N HIS A 36 10.90 -12.02 9.35
CA HIS A 36 10.71 -10.82 8.55
C HIS A 36 9.28 -10.27 8.67
N ARG A 37 8.26 -11.15 8.63
CA ARG A 37 6.87 -10.74 8.83
C ARG A 37 6.67 -10.11 10.21
N ARG A 38 7.24 -10.67 11.28
CA ARG A 38 7.16 -10.09 12.63
C ARG A 38 7.80 -8.71 12.69
N GLU A 39 8.98 -8.54 12.08
CA GLU A 39 9.67 -7.24 12.01
C GLU A 39 8.85 -6.20 11.24
N MET A 40 8.29 -6.58 10.09
CA MET A 40 7.42 -5.71 9.28
C MET A 40 6.19 -5.26 10.08
N VAL A 41 5.52 -6.20 10.74
CA VAL A 41 4.35 -5.92 11.59
C VAL A 41 4.69 -4.98 12.73
N GLU A 42 5.84 -5.17 13.37
CA GLU A 42 6.24 -4.26 14.45
C GLU A 42 6.58 -2.87 13.91
N GLY A 43 7.12 -2.76 12.70
CA GLY A 43 7.26 -1.49 11.99
C GLY A 43 5.92 -0.77 11.79
N PHE A 44 4.86 -1.50 11.39
CA PHE A 44 3.52 -0.93 11.27
C PHE A 44 2.99 -0.41 12.61
N ARG A 45 3.15 -1.19 13.68
CA ARG A 45 2.73 -0.80 15.03
C ARG A 45 3.53 0.39 15.56
N MET A 46 4.82 0.49 15.24
CA MET A 46 5.62 1.68 15.54
C MET A 46 5.05 2.92 14.86
N ALA A 47 4.72 2.84 13.57
CA ALA A 47 4.11 3.96 12.84
C ALA A 47 2.76 4.35 13.44
N ARG A 48 1.91 3.36 13.79
CA ARG A 48 0.63 3.64 14.45
C ARG A 48 0.81 4.32 15.80
N ARG A 49 1.72 3.83 16.66
CA ARG A 49 2.02 4.48 17.95
C ARG A 49 2.47 5.93 17.78
N ALA A 50 3.30 6.21 16.77
CA ALA A 50 3.75 7.57 16.50
C ALA A 50 2.58 8.49 16.09
N LEU A 51 1.62 7.99 15.31
CA LEU A 51 0.40 8.73 14.98
C LEU A 51 -0.48 8.94 16.22
N ASP A 52 -0.66 7.91 17.04
CA ASP A 52 -1.47 8.00 18.26
C ASP A 52 -0.86 8.98 19.29
N GLU A 53 0.47 9.02 19.41
CA GLU A 53 1.18 9.98 20.28
C GLU A 53 1.11 11.41 19.74
N PHE A 54 1.24 11.59 18.42
CA PHE A 54 1.17 12.90 17.79
C PHE A 54 -0.25 13.48 17.77
N GLN A 55 -1.28 12.63 17.76
CA GLN A 55 -2.70 13.00 17.67
C GLN A 55 -3.01 13.97 16.51
N PRO A 56 -2.72 13.61 15.24
CA PRO A 56 -2.98 14.48 14.12
C PRO A 56 -4.48 14.72 13.92
N ASP A 57 -4.86 15.95 13.53
CA ASP A 57 -6.21 16.24 13.06
C ASP A 57 -6.54 15.49 11.76
N PHE A 58 -5.52 15.27 10.90
CA PHE A 58 -5.60 14.46 9.69
C PHE A 58 -4.22 13.97 9.23
N CYS A 59 -4.19 12.93 8.41
CA CYS A 59 -2.98 12.40 7.78
C CYS A 59 -2.99 12.66 6.28
N VAL A 60 -1.86 13.10 5.73
CA VAL A 60 -1.62 13.14 4.28
C VAL A 60 -0.90 11.85 3.88
N ILE A 61 -1.52 11.05 3.01
CA ILE A 61 -0.96 9.79 2.52
C ILE A 61 -0.50 10.01 1.08
N TRP A 62 0.75 9.66 0.79
CA TRP A 62 1.33 9.66 -0.55
C TRP A 62 1.38 8.24 -1.09
N GLY A 63 0.91 8.05 -2.32
CA GLY A 63 0.88 6.75 -2.97
C GLY A 63 0.74 6.88 -4.47
N ASP A 64 1.25 5.88 -5.19
CA ASP A 64 1.05 5.73 -6.61
C ASP A 64 -0.34 5.18 -6.92
N ASP A 65 -0.88 5.58 -8.08
CA ASP A 65 -2.04 4.93 -8.68
C ASP A 65 -1.53 3.90 -9.70
N GLN A 66 -1.75 2.61 -9.42
CA GLN A 66 -1.32 1.52 -10.30
C GLN A 66 -2.35 1.24 -11.38
N PHE A 67 -2.75 2.29 -12.09
CA PHE A 67 -3.81 2.22 -13.08
C PHE A 67 -5.09 1.72 -12.43
N GLU A 68 -5.52 2.36 -11.34
CA GLU A 68 -6.68 1.98 -10.53
C GLU A 68 -7.80 3.00 -10.73
N ASN A 69 -7.51 4.26 -10.41
CA ASN A 69 -8.40 5.41 -10.57
C ASN A 69 -8.03 6.30 -11.76
N TYR A 70 -6.79 6.29 -12.23
CA TYR A 70 -6.34 7.02 -13.41
C TYR A 70 -6.05 6.03 -14.54
N ARG A 71 -6.68 6.24 -15.70
CA ARG A 71 -6.74 5.28 -16.81
C ARG A 71 -6.23 5.92 -18.10
N GLU A 72 -6.42 5.24 -19.24
CA GLU A 72 -5.96 5.68 -20.56
C GLU A 72 -6.41 7.10 -20.93
N ASP A 73 -7.50 7.58 -20.34
CA ASP A 73 -8.12 8.87 -20.60
C ASP A 73 -7.49 10.03 -19.83
N CYS A 74 -6.98 9.79 -18.62
CA CYS A 74 -6.44 10.82 -17.74
C CYS A 74 -5.44 10.24 -16.74
N VAL A 75 -4.16 10.62 -16.89
CA VAL A 75 -3.08 10.26 -15.96
C VAL A 75 -2.33 11.53 -15.55
N PRO A 76 -2.78 12.22 -14.48
CA PRO A 76 -2.07 13.40 -14.01
C PRO A 76 -0.75 13.01 -13.33
N PRO A 77 0.28 13.87 -13.37
CA PRO A 77 1.55 13.61 -12.66
C PRO A 77 1.36 13.57 -11.14
N PHE A 78 0.43 14.38 -10.62
CA PHE A 78 0.03 14.40 -9.22
C PHE A 78 -1.47 14.67 -9.12
N SER A 79 -2.11 14.10 -8.09
CA SER A 79 -3.51 14.37 -7.80
C SER A 79 -3.82 14.36 -6.30
N VAL A 80 -4.60 15.33 -5.85
CA VAL A 80 -5.12 15.39 -4.47
C VAL A 80 -6.50 14.74 -4.40
N LEU A 81 -6.63 13.67 -3.60
CA LEU A 81 -7.91 13.01 -3.35
C LEU A 81 -8.65 13.70 -2.19
N ALA A 82 -9.42 14.76 -2.49
CA ALA A 82 -10.14 15.57 -1.53
C ALA A 82 -11.57 15.05 -1.28
N TYR A 83 -11.69 13.80 -0.83
CA TYR A 83 -12.97 13.15 -0.53
C TYR A 83 -13.51 13.53 0.85
N ASP A 84 -14.83 13.48 1.06
CA ASP A 84 -15.42 13.55 2.42
C ASP A 84 -15.32 12.19 3.12
N GLN A 85 -15.65 11.14 2.37
CA GLN A 85 -15.56 9.76 2.78
C GLN A 85 -15.33 8.93 1.52
N VAL A 86 -14.69 7.78 1.68
CA VAL A 86 -14.53 6.78 0.64
C VAL A 86 -14.72 5.40 1.23
N ASP A 87 -15.51 4.60 0.53
CA ASP A 87 -15.68 3.19 0.85
C ASP A 87 -14.79 2.37 -0.07
N PHE A 88 -14.20 1.29 0.45
CA PHE A 88 -13.37 0.40 -0.34
C PHE A 88 -13.50 -1.05 0.14
N GLN A 89 -13.36 -1.99 -0.81
CA GLN A 89 -13.44 -3.43 -0.57
C GLN A 89 -12.10 -4.07 -0.97
N PRO A 90 -11.12 -4.15 -0.04
CA PRO A 90 -9.75 -4.55 -0.36
C PRO A 90 -9.66 -6.00 -0.87
N TRP A 91 -10.65 -6.84 -0.56
CA TRP A 91 -10.63 -8.28 -0.87
C TRP A 91 -11.38 -8.64 -2.16
N LEU A 92 -12.27 -7.78 -2.65
CA LEU A 92 -13.19 -8.12 -3.76
C LEU A 92 -12.45 -8.46 -5.05
N HIS A 93 -11.39 -7.71 -5.35
CA HIS A 93 -10.53 -7.87 -6.53
C HIS A 93 -9.10 -8.27 -6.17
N SER A 94 -8.86 -8.65 -4.92
CA SER A 94 -7.53 -9.03 -4.47
C SER A 94 -7.06 -10.27 -5.22
N ARG A 95 -6.00 -10.11 -6.02
CA ARG A 95 -5.19 -11.22 -6.54
C ARG A 95 -4.08 -11.62 -5.55
N ARG A 96 -4.04 -10.96 -4.39
CA ARG A 96 -3.04 -11.23 -3.35
C ARG A 96 -3.36 -12.59 -2.74
N GLY A 97 -2.35 -13.21 -2.15
CA GLY A 97 -2.49 -14.49 -1.46
C GLY A 97 -3.52 -14.45 -0.32
N VAL A 98 -3.45 -15.43 0.57
CA VAL A 98 -4.42 -15.59 1.66
C VAL A 98 -4.60 -14.29 2.44
N ASN A 99 -5.86 -13.84 2.58
CA ASN A 99 -6.23 -12.70 3.44
C ASN A 99 -5.83 -13.02 4.89
N CYS A 100 -4.89 -12.27 5.44
CA CYS A 100 -4.38 -12.52 6.79
C CYS A 100 -5.26 -12.00 7.92
N TRP A 101 -6.32 -11.24 7.61
CA TRP A 101 -7.32 -10.76 8.58
C TRP A 101 -8.55 -11.67 8.68
N ASP A 102 -8.63 -12.74 7.87
CA ASP A 102 -9.79 -13.66 7.82
C ASP A 102 -11.15 -12.96 7.59
N GLU A 103 -11.11 -11.77 6.99
CA GLU A 103 -12.30 -10.98 6.67
C GLU A 103 -13.03 -11.52 5.42
N PRO A 104 -14.37 -11.43 5.35
CA PRO A 104 -15.15 -11.85 4.20
C PRO A 104 -14.72 -11.15 2.91
N LYS A 105 -14.82 -11.82 1.76
CA LYS A 105 -14.41 -11.27 0.46
C LYS A 105 -15.12 -9.96 0.08
N ASP A 106 -16.35 -9.78 0.54
CA ASP A 106 -17.19 -8.61 0.29
C ASP A 106 -17.13 -7.54 1.40
N LYS A 107 -16.27 -7.73 2.41
CA LYS A 107 -16.06 -6.74 3.49
C LYS A 107 -15.77 -5.36 2.90
N SER A 108 -16.57 -4.39 3.33
CA SER A 108 -16.39 -2.97 3.01
C SER A 108 -15.86 -2.22 4.22
N PHE A 109 -14.94 -1.30 3.97
CA PHE A 109 -14.40 -0.38 4.96
C PHE A 109 -14.73 1.05 4.51
N SER A 110 -15.10 1.89 5.47
CA SER A 110 -15.37 3.32 5.25
C SER A 110 -14.29 4.16 5.92
N VAL A 111 -13.64 5.03 5.15
CA VAL A 111 -12.60 5.94 5.63
C VAL A 111 -13.07 7.37 5.46
N ARG A 112 -13.02 8.15 6.53
CA ARG A 112 -13.27 9.59 6.48
C ARG A 112 -12.09 10.28 5.80
N GLY A 113 -12.40 11.00 4.73
CA GLY A 113 -11.47 11.96 4.13
C GLY A 113 -11.58 13.31 4.82
N HIS A 114 -10.80 14.28 4.35
CA HIS A 114 -10.83 15.65 4.87
C HIS A 114 -10.90 16.66 3.73
N ARG A 115 -12.07 16.77 3.08
CA ARG A 115 -12.29 17.63 1.90
C ARG A 115 -11.78 19.05 2.06
N THR A 116 -12.02 19.70 3.21
CA THR A 116 -11.58 21.08 3.44
C THR A 116 -10.06 21.23 3.35
N ALA A 117 -9.30 20.37 4.03
CA ALA A 117 -7.85 20.34 3.96
C ALA A 117 -7.35 19.95 2.56
N GLY A 118 -7.98 18.96 1.90
CA GLY A 118 -7.64 18.59 0.52
C GLY A 118 -7.82 19.73 -0.48
N LYS A 119 -8.93 20.48 -0.39
CA LYS A 119 -9.16 21.70 -1.19
C LYS A 119 -8.12 22.77 -0.88
N HIS A 120 -7.82 22.99 0.39
CA HIS A 120 -6.80 23.95 0.79
C HIS A 120 -5.43 23.61 0.20
N LEU A 121 -5.00 22.35 0.29
CA LEU A 121 -3.74 21.87 -0.27
C LEU A 121 -3.70 22.05 -1.79
N ALA A 122 -4.75 21.64 -2.51
CA ALA A 122 -4.82 21.80 -3.95
C ALA A 122 -4.77 23.29 -4.36
N SER A 123 -5.55 24.16 -3.69
CA SER A 123 -5.54 25.60 -3.95
C SER A 123 -4.18 26.24 -3.65
N PHE A 124 -3.53 25.85 -2.55
CA PHE A 124 -2.20 26.33 -2.20
C PHE A 124 -1.17 25.97 -3.29
N LEU A 125 -1.12 24.70 -3.69
CA LEU A 125 -0.21 24.20 -4.71
C LEU A 125 -0.41 24.90 -6.07
N LEU A 126 -1.66 25.10 -6.49
CA LEU A 126 -1.97 25.86 -7.71
C LEU A 126 -1.43 27.30 -7.65
N ASN A 127 -1.59 27.97 -6.50
CA ASN A 127 -1.10 29.34 -6.31
C ASN A 127 0.44 29.43 -6.28
N GLU A 128 1.11 28.37 -5.83
CA GLU A 128 2.58 28.24 -5.87
C GLU A 128 3.12 27.81 -7.25
N GLY A 129 2.24 27.68 -8.26
CA GLY A 129 2.62 27.36 -9.64
C GLY A 129 2.78 25.87 -9.93
N PHE A 130 2.23 24.99 -9.07
CA PHE A 130 2.12 23.56 -9.36
C PHE A 130 0.77 23.24 -10.00
N ASP A 131 0.80 22.76 -11.24
CA ASP A 131 -0.39 22.26 -11.94
C ASP A 131 -0.85 20.92 -11.35
N ILE A 132 -1.58 20.99 -10.24
CA ILE A 132 -2.06 19.83 -9.49
C ILE A 132 -3.49 19.46 -9.91
N ALA A 133 -3.71 18.18 -10.24
CA ALA A 133 -5.07 17.67 -10.38
C ALA A 133 -5.68 17.44 -8.98
N TYR A 134 -7.01 17.40 -8.91
CA TYR A 134 -7.70 17.03 -7.68
C TYR A 134 -9.00 16.31 -8.00
N SER A 135 -9.41 15.43 -7.08
CA SER A 135 -10.67 14.69 -7.19
C SER A 135 -11.52 14.88 -5.94
N TYR A 136 -12.82 15.03 -6.14
CA TYR A 136 -13.81 15.21 -5.08
C TYR A 136 -14.64 13.97 -4.79
N LYS A 137 -14.59 12.97 -5.67
CA LYS A 137 -15.23 11.67 -5.51
C LYS A 137 -14.46 10.60 -6.30
N PRO A 138 -14.44 9.35 -5.85
CA PRO A 138 -13.98 8.24 -6.68
C PRO A 138 -14.88 8.08 -7.92
N LEU A 139 -14.29 7.71 -9.06
CA LEU A 139 -15.03 7.40 -10.31
C LEU A 139 -14.94 5.93 -10.72
N HIS A 140 -13.89 5.23 -10.33
CA HIS A 140 -13.66 3.83 -10.70
C HIS A 140 -13.55 2.96 -9.45
N MET A 141 -12.35 2.87 -8.88
CA MET A 141 -12.11 2.24 -7.59
C MET A 141 -12.43 3.24 -6.47
N GLY A 142 -12.70 2.74 -5.26
CA GLY A 142 -12.66 3.57 -4.06
C GLY A 142 -11.23 4.04 -3.77
N LEU A 143 -10.64 3.56 -2.68
CA LEU A 143 -9.21 3.76 -2.42
C LEU A 143 -8.37 2.76 -3.21
N GLY A 144 -7.40 3.29 -3.97
CA GLY A 144 -6.34 2.50 -4.62
C GLY A 144 -5.47 1.75 -3.61
N HIS A 145 -4.74 0.75 -4.08
CA HIS A 145 -3.98 -0.17 -3.23
C HIS A 145 -3.02 0.56 -2.27
N ALA A 146 -2.29 1.59 -2.73
CA ALA A 146 -1.33 2.30 -1.89
C ALA A 146 -2.02 2.93 -0.65
N PHE A 147 -3.20 3.50 -0.84
CA PHE A 147 -3.99 4.13 0.21
C PHE A 147 -4.72 3.11 1.09
N ALA A 148 -5.40 2.15 0.46
CA ALA A 148 -6.12 1.08 1.15
C ALA A 148 -5.18 0.28 2.07
N ASN A 149 -4.00 -0.10 1.57
CA ASN A 149 -3.00 -0.80 2.36
C ASN A 149 -2.46 0.05 3.51
N SER A 150 -2.21 1.33 3.27
CA SER A 150 -1.73 2.23 4.33
C SER A 150 -2.73 2.27 5.49
N VAL A 151 -4.03 2.39 5.20
CA VAL A 151 -5.07 2.36 6.23
C VAL A 151 -5.13 1.00 6.94
N LEU A 152 -5.14 -0.10 6.19
CA LEU A 152 -5.24 -1.45 6.77
C LEU A 152 -4.03 -1.83 7.62
N PHE A 153 -2.81 -1.57 7.15
CA PHE A 153 -1.60 -1.96 7.85
C PHE A 153 -1.32 -1.09 9.09
N LEU A 154 -1.79 0.17 9.11
CA LEU A 154 -1.74 1.00 10.32
C LEU A 154 -2.70 0.52 11.43
N ASP A 155 -3.58 -0.43 11.13
CA ASP A 155 -4.50 -1.06 12.08
C ASP A 155 -4.27 -2.58 12.16
N TRP A 156 -2.99 -2.99 12.08
CA TRP A 156 -2.57 -4.41 12.12
C TRP A 156 -2.77 -5.10 13.47
#